data_AF-A0A3G4VHN8-F1
#
_entry.id   AF-A0A3G4VHN8-F1
#
_cell.length_a   1.000
_cell.length_b   1.000
_cell.length_c   1.000
_cell.angle_alpha   90.00
_cell.angle_beta   90.00
_cell.angle_gamma   90.00
#
_symmetry.space_group_name_H-M   'P 1'
#
loop_
_entity.id
_entity.type
_entity.pdbx_description
1 polymer ?
#
loop_
_entity_poly.entity_id
_entity_poly.type
_entity_poly.pdbx_seq_one_letter_code
_entity_poly.pdbx_strand_id
1 'polypeptide(L)'
;MKLHLIQRAAYIAAFLCLFSYQSYGLSEPLQCTPLTDNTIQLIFERPLNSGELLVTSHERTILSIRMNGGATAYQLVKDYFPVTVTEVDSQRQWEIIEDCTIEVKKIPQSH
;
A
#
# COMPACT_ATOMS: atom_id res chain seq x y z
N MET A 1 -17.05 25.62 57.97
CA MET A 1 -17.17 26.61 56.88
C MET A 1 -15.91 26.51 56.02
N LYS A 2 -16.08 26.41 54.69
CA LYS A 2 -15.08 26.28 53.60
C LYS A 2 -14.46 24.87 53.44
N LEU A 3 -14.99 24.05 52.52
CA LEU A 3 -14.73 24.00 51.06
C LEU A 3 -13.30 23.52 50.74
N HIS A 4 -13.14 22.29 50.24
CA HIS A 4 -13.08 22.01 48.80
C HIS A 4 -12.87 20.51 48.53
N LEU A 5 -13.93 19.91 48.00
CA LEU A 5 -13.94 18.73 47.15
C LEU A 5 -13.10 19.04 45.90
N ILE A 6 -11.99 18.34 45.63
CA ILE A 6 -11.45 18.19 44.27
C ILE A 6 -10.82 16.80 44.11
N GLN A 7 -11.62 15.91 43.52
CA GLN A 7 -11.26 14.97 42.46
C GLN A 7 -9.77 14.74 42.23
N ARG A 8 -9.29 13.53 42.53
CA ARG A 8 -8.18 12.90 41.79
C ARG A 8 -8.48 11.42 41.51
N ALA A 9 -9.67 11.17 40.96
CA ALA A 9 -9.91 9.97 40.17
C ALA A 9 -9.54 10.31 38.73
N ALA A 10 -8.30 9.99 38.32
CA ALA A 10 -7.87 9.81 36.91
C ALA A 10 -6.33 9.76 36.85
N TYR A 11 -5.71 8.70 37.33
CA TYR A 11 -4.30 8.40 36.98
C TYR A 11 -4.12 6.93 36.55
N ILE A 12 -5.18 6.29 36.07
CA ILE A 12 -5.13 4.97 35.42
C ILE A 12 -5.65 5.12 33.99
N ALA A 13 -4.94 5.89 33.16
CA ALA A 13 -5.23 5.99 31.73
C ALA A 13 -4.00 6.39 30.90
N ALA A 14 -2.79 6.06 31.36
CA ALA A 14 -1.56 6.41 30.66
C ALA A 14 -0.61 5.21 30.42
N PHE A 15 -1.12 3.98 30.52
CA PHE A 15 -0.32 2.78 30.25
C PHE A 15 -0.83 1.92 29.08
N LEU A 16 -1.83 2.42 28.34
CA LEU A 16 -2.43 1.70 27.20
C LEU A 16 -2.08 2.30 25.83
N CYS A 17 -1.05 3.14 25.73
CA CYS A 17 -0.53 3.63 24.45
C CYS A 17 0.82 3.01 24.06
N LEU A 18 1.17 1.84 24.57
CA LEU A 18 2.40 1.13 24.19
C LEU A 18 2.21 0.07 23.10
N PHE A 19 1.04 0.02 22.48
CA PHE A 19 0.91 -0.60 21.16
C PHE A 19 0.85 0.51 20.10
N SER A 20 1.90 1.33 20.06
CA SER A 20 2.30 1.89 18.77
C SER A 20 2.66 0.68 17.93
N TYR A 21 1.72 0.24 17.09
CA TYR A 21 2.01 -0.60 15.95
C TYR A 21 3.12 0.12 15.20
N GLN A 22 4.36 -0.28 15.44
CA GLN A 22 5.45 0.07 14.56
C GLN A 22 5.13 -0.67 13.28
N SER A 23 4.42 0.00 12.37
CA SER A 23 4.48 -0.33 10.96
C SER A 23 5.91 0.01 10.52
N TYR A 24 6.85 -0.86 10.90
CA TYR A 24 8.07 -1.05 10.14
C TYR A 24 7.65 -1.63 8.81
N GLY A 25 7.20 -0.77 7.91
CA GLY A 25 6.86 -1.10 6.54
C GLY A 25 7.49 -0.02 5.71
N LEU A 26 8.52 -0.40 4.96
CA LEU A 26 9.15 0.42 3.92
C LEU A 26 8.11 1.32 3.24
N SER A 27 8.43 2.60 3.03
CA SER A 27 7.71 3.47 2.09
C SER A 27 7.49 2.67 0.81
N GLU A 28 6.32 2.07 0.64
CA GLU A 28 6.13 1.17 -0.48
C GLU A 28 6.17 2.03 -1.75
N PRO A 29 7.01 1.69 -2.73
CA PRO A 29 7.23 2.48 -3.94
C PRO A 29 6.05 2.44 -4.93
N LEU A 30 4.85 2.16 -4.43
CA LEU A 30 3.60 2.01 -5.16
C LEU A 30 2.54 2.83 -4.44
N GLN A 31 2.00 3.84 -5.12
CA GLN A 31 0.89 4.65 -4.64
C GLN A 31 -0.34 4.37 -5.51
N CYS A 32 -1.51 4.28 -4.87
CA CYS A 32 -2.80 4.15 -5.55
C CYS A 32 -3.69 5.33 -5.15
N THR A 33 -4.20 6.04 -6.15
CA THR A 33 -5.06 7.22 -5.93
C THR A 33 -6.29 7.14 -6.84
N PRO A 34 -7.53 7.14 -6.31
CA PRO A 34 -8.72 7.28 -7.13
C PRO A 34 -8.76 8.71 -7.70
N LEU A 35 -8.89 8.84 -9.03
CA LEU A 35 -8.94 10.15 -9.72
C LEU A 35 -10.37 10.58 -10.03
N THR A 36 -11.21 9.65 -10.49
CA THR A 36 -12.61 9.89 -10.85
C THR A 36 -13.46 8.71 -10.39
N ASP A 37 -14.77 8.76 -10.64
CA ASP A 37 -15.68 7.65 -10.32
C ASP A 37 -15.28 6.34 -10.99
N ASN A 38 -14.59 6.37 -12.14
CA ASN A 38 -14.24 5.19 -12.94
C ASN A 38 -12.74 5.03 -13.23
N THR A 39 -11.87 5.87 -12.65
CA THR A 39 -10.42 5.83 -12.96
C THR A 39 -9.59 5.88 -11.69
N ILE A 40 -8.60 5.01 -11.63
CA ILE A 40 -7.59 4.93 -10.58
C ILE A 40 -6.21 5.19 -11.19
N GLN A 41 -5.39 5.96 -10.50
CA GLN A 41 -3.99 6.18 -10.84
C GLN A 41 -3.09 5.33 -9.96
N LEU A 42 -2.19 4.58 -10.61
CA LEU A 42 -1.08 3.89 -9.97
C LEU A 42 0.20 4.67 -10.24
N ILE A 43 0.95 5.00 -9.20
CA ILE A 43 2.25 5.66 -9.30
C ILE A 43 3.31 4.70 -8.77
N PHE A 44 4.32 4.42 -9.58
CA PHE A 44 5.46 3.60 -9.22
C PHE A 44 6.70 4.48 -9.12
N GLU A 45 7.31 4.56 -7.94
CA GLU A 45 8.55 5.32 -7.71
C GLU A 45 9.70 4.37 -7.39
N ARG A 46 10.58 4.11 -8.36
CA ARG A 46 11.64 3.09 -8.20
C ARG A 46 13.01 3.63 -8.60
N PRO A 47 14.12 3.02 -8.11
CA PRO A 47 15.46 3.31 -8.60
C PRO A 47 15.63 3.02 -10.10
N LEU A 48 16.65 3.64 -10.72
CA LEU A 48 17.03 3.37 -12.11
C LEU A 48 17.35 1.88 -12.30
N ASN A 49 16.81 1.28 -13.37
CA ASN A 49 17.03 -0.11 -13.76
C ASN A 49 16.64 -1.13 -12.67
N SER A 50 15.61 -0.84 -11.87
CA SER A 50 15.13 -1.77 -10.83
C SER A 50 14.29 -2.94 -11.38
N GLY A 51 14.49 -3.32 -12.63
CA GLY A 51 13.76 -4.41 -13.27
C GLY A 51 12.43 -4.00 -13.92
N GLU A 52 11.55 -5.00 -14.07
CA GLU A 52 10.26 -4.90 -14.72
C GLU A 52 9.11 -5.19 -13.75
N LEU A 53 8.04 -4.39 -13.84
CA LEU A 53 6.77 -4.62 -13.18
C LEU A 53 5.73 -5.07 -14.19
N LEU A 54 5.01 -6.15 -13.88
CA LEU A 54 3.88 -6.63 -14.65
C LEU A 54 2.59 -6.34 -13.89
N VAL A 55 1.67 -5.60 -14.49
CA VAL A 55 0.33 -5.37 -13.94
C VAL A 55 -0.62 -6.33 -14.65
N THR A 56 -1.27 -7.19 -13.87
CA THR A 56 -2.14 -8.27 -14.35
C THR A 56 -3.54 -8.09 -13.79
N SER A 57 -4.54 -8.22 -14.65
CA SER A 57 -5.97 -8.14 -14.35
C SER A 57 -6.65 -9.35 -14.96
N HIS A 58 -7.54 -10.03 -14.22
CA HIS A 58 -8.28 -11.20 -14.73
C HIS A 58 -7.36 -12.23 -15.45
N GLU A 59 -6.23 -12.57 -14.83
CA GLU A 59 -5.19 -13.47 -15.37
C GLU A 59 -4.49 -13.00 -16.66
N ARG A 60 -4.69 -11.75 -17.09
CA ARG A 60 -4.04 -11.17 -18.27
C ARG A 60 -3.16 -9.99 -17.89
N THR A 61 -1.93 -9.97 -18.38
CA THR A 61 -1.06 -8.80 -18.24
C THR A 61 -1.60 -7.65 -19.07
N ILE A 62 -1.92 -6.53 -18.41
CA ILE A 62 -2.45 -5.32 -19.02
C ILE A 62 -1.40 -4.22 -19.15
N LEU A 63 -0.34 -4.23 -18.33
CA LEU A 63 0.80 -3.33 -18.43
C LEU A 63 2.11 -4.08 -18.16
N SER A 64 3.14 -3.77 -18.95
CA SER A 64 4.53 -4.17 -18.75
C SER A 64 5.36 -2.91 -18.58
N ILE A 65 5.93 -2.71 -17.40
CA ILE A 65 6.56 -1.44 -17.05
C ILE A 65 8.04 -1.68 -16.73
N ARG A 66 8.91 -1.23 -17.64
CA ARG A 66 10.36 -1.22 -17.41
C ARG A 66 10.75 0.02 -16.60
N MET A 67 11.35 -0.20 -15.43
CA MET A 67 11.72 0.87 -14.51
C MET A 67 12.99 1.57 -14.98
N ASN A 68 12.85 2.80 -15.48
CA ASN A 68 13.97 3.66 -15.88
C ASN A 68 14.32 4.70 -14.81
N GLY A 69 13.89 4.49 -13.56
CA GLY A 69 14.13 5.39 -12.44
C GLY A 69 13.11 6.51 -12.31
N GLY A 70 12.91 6.97 -11.07
CA GLY A 70 11.95 8.02 -10.74
C GLY A 70 10.51 7.52 -10.61
N ALA A 71 9.56 8.47 -10.59
CA ALA A 71 8.14 8.19 -10.48
C ALA A 71 7.47 8.11 -11.86
N THR A 72 6.70 7.04 -12.11
CA THR A 72 5.90 6.89 -13.33
C THR A 72 4.44 6.63 -12.96
N ALA A 73 3.51 7.31 -13.62
CA ALA A 73 2.09 7.22 -13.33
C ALA A 73 1.30 6.55 -14.47
N TYR A 74 0.38 5.67 -14.12
CA TYR A 74 -0.51 4.94 -15.03
C TYR A 74 -1.95 5.09 -14.56
N GLN A 75 -2.87 5.33 -15.50
CA GLN A 75 -4.30 5.40 -15.21
C GLN A 75 -4.98 4.13 -15.71
N LEU A 76 -5.78 3.51 -14.84
CA LEU A 76 -6.53 2.30 -15.11
C LEU A 76 -8.01 2.54 -14.82
N VAL A 77 -8.86 1.93 -15.64
CA VAL A 77 -10.31 1.88 -15.40
C VAL A 77 -10.59 0.94 -14.23
N LYS A 78 -11.58 1.25 -13.39
CA LYS A 78 -11.92 0.43 -12.21
C LYS A 78 -12.28 -1.02 -12.55
N ASP A 79 -12.87 -1.26 -13.72
CA ASP A 79 -13.23 -2.62 -14.20
C ASP A 79 -12.03 -3.58 -14.32
N TYR A 80 -10.79 -3.06 -14.38
CA TYR A 80 -9.59 -3.89 -14.36
C TYR A 80 -9.24 -4.42 -12.96
N PHE A 81 -9.80 -3.87 -11.90
CA PHE A 81 -9.47 -4.26 -10.53
C PHE A 81 -10.29 -5.51 -10.12
N PRO A 82 -9.73 -6.39 -9.27
CA PRO A 82 -8.41 -6.30 -8.65
C PRO A 82 -7.26 -6.50 -9.63
N VAL A 83 -6.19 -5.73 -9.47
CA VAL A 83 -4.96 -5.87 -10.26
C VAL A 83 -3.83 -6.41 -9.40
N THR A 84 -3.05 -7.34 -9.92
CA THR A 84 -1.81 -7.80 -9.29
C THR A 84 -0.62 -7.15 -9.98
N VAL A 85 0.21 -6.43 -9.23
CA VAL A 85 1.51 -5.94 -9.65
C VAL A 85 2.56 -6.96 -9.23
N THR A 86 3.30 -7.50 -10.19
CA THR A 86 4.40 -8.43 -9.95
C THR A 86 5.72 -7.79 -10.33
N GLU A 87 6.69 -7.76 -9.43
CA GLU A 87 8.08 -7.48 -9.75
C GLU A 87 8.75 -8.76 -10.25
N VAL A 88 9.23 -8.75 -11.49
CA VAL A 88 9.72 -9.97 -12.16
C VAL A 88 10.95 -10.55 -11.46
N ASP A 89 11.91 -9.69 -11.10
CA ASP A 89 13.23 -10.11 -10.59
C ASP A 89 13.16 -10.62 -9.15
N SER A 90 12.41 -9.91 -8.29
CA SER A 90 12.26 -10.25 -6.86
C SER A 90 11.08 -11.20 -6.60
N GLN A 91 10.25 -11.42 -7.62
CA GLN A 91 8.96 -12.10 -7.59
C GLN A 91 7.94 -11.49 -6.63
N ARG A 92 8.19 -10.31 -6.04
CA ARG A 92 7.26 -9.66 -5.10
C ARG A 92 5.95 -9.32 -5.79
N GLN A 93 4.85 -9.54 -5.09
CA GLN A 93 3.51 -9.29 -5.60
C GLN A 93 2.72 -8.40 -4.66
N TRP A 94 2.02 -7.44 -5.25
CA TRP A 94 1.03 -6.59 -4.59
C TRP A 94 -0.29 -6.77 -5.32
N GLU A 95 -1.37 -6.98 -4.57
CA GLU A 95 -2.72 -6.88 -5.11
C GLU A 95 -3.28 -5.52 -4.74
N ILE A 96 -3.88 -4.85 -5.72
CA ILE A 96 -4.52 -3.55 -5.55
C ILE A 96 -6.00 -3.76 -5.85
N ILE A 97 -6.85 -3.36 -4.90
CA ILE A 97 -8.31 -3.42 -5.00
C ILE A 97 -8.84 -2.09 -5.53
N GLU A 98 -10.06 -2.07 -6.05
CA GLU A 98 -10.70 -0.88 -6.65
C GLU A 98 -10.87 0.31 -5.67
N ASP A 99 -10.78 0.06 -4.37
CA ASP A 99 -10.82 1.08 -3.32
C ASP A 99 -9.41 1.60 -2.95
N CYS A 100 -8.40 1.23 -3.73
CA CYS A 100 -6.97 1.49 -3.47
C CYS A 100 -6.40 0.82 -2.20
N THR A 101 -7.06 -0.20 -1.68
CA THR A 101 -6.43 -1.10 -0.71
C THR A 101 -5.31 -1.88 -1.40
N ILE A 102 -4.12 -1.88 -0.80
CA ILE A 102 -2.93 -2.58 -1.30
C ILE A 102 -2.59 -3.72 -0.35
N GLU A 103 -2.57 -4.95 -0.86
CA GLU A 103 -2.24 -6.15 -0.11
C GLU A 103 -0.93 -6.77 -0.63
N VAL A 104 0.04 -6.96 0.25
CA VAL A 104 1.29 -7.64 -0.09
C VAL A 104 1.04 -9.15 -0.13
N LYS A 105 1.08 -9.74 -1.32
CA LYS A 105 0.99 -11.20 -1.46
C LYS A 105 2.33 -11.82 -1.10
N LYS A 106 2.34 -12.61 -0.02
CA LYS A 106 3.49 -13.47 0.29
C LYS A 106 3.60 -14.53 -0.80
N ILE A 107 4.69 -14.48 -1.58
CA ILE A 107 5.05 -15.58 -2.46
C ILE A 107 5.33 -16.77 -1.55
N PRO A 108 4.67 -17.92 -1.73
CA PRO A 108 5.05 -19.13 -1.00
C PRO A 108 6.50 -19.45 -1.39
N GLN A 109 7.41 -19.43 -0.41
CA GLN A 109 8.75 -19.96 -0.61
C GLN A 109 8.60 -21.46 -0.90
N SER A 110 9.01 -21.86 -2.09
CA SER A 110 9.15 -23.27 -2.46
C SER A 110 10.15 -23.90 -1.48
N HIS A 111 9.67 -24.87 -0.69
CA HIS A 111 10.48 -25.71 0.19
C HIS A 111 11.29 -26.73 -0.60
#